data_AF-A0A929JS84-F1
#
_entry.id   AF-A0A929JS84-F1
#
_cell.length_a   1.000
_cell.length_b   1.000
_cell.length_c   1.000
_cell.angle_alpha   90.00
_cell.angle_beta   90.00
_cell.angle_gamma   90.00
#
_symmetry.space_group_name_H-M   'P 1'
#
loop_
_entity.id
_entity.type
_entity.pdbx_description
1 polymer ?
#
loop_
_entity_poly.entity_id
_entity_poly.type
_entity_poly.pdbx_seq_one_letter_code
_entity_poly.pdbx_strand_id
1 'polypeptide(L)'
;MTSEIIKFTEKTITLCADFPKSVGTEIDLLVKLPEGMILRSFPLEGTITSCELVSNNGSSCYVLEMKIGDVSPLNEKILEAYKDYLERKEILDEIKIDFLALKEVFEGFAEKLRQLRMAAEEARNNVKGTLELLRRTSSGGKTTIH
;
A
#
# COMPACT_ATOMS: atom_id res chain seq x y z
N MET A 1 -19.26 1.26 -19.06
CA MET A 1 -17.90 1.78 -19.25
C MET A 1 -17.32 2.11 -17.89
N THR A 2 -16.21 1.48 -17.53
CA THR A 2 -15.49 1.74 -16.29
C THR A 2 -14.29 2.62 -16.63
N SER A 3 -14.43 3.92 -16.39
CA SER A 3 -13.29 4.84 -16.43
C SER A 3 -12.87 5.11 -15.00
N GLU A 4 -11.60 4.87 -14.69
CA GLU A 4 -11.03 5.16 -13.38
C GLU A 4 -10.40 6.54 -13.40
N ILE A 5 -10.71 7.35 -12.38
CA ILE A 5 -10.10 8.67 -12.22
C ILE A 5 -8.70 8.44 -11.63
N ILE A 6 -7.67 8.76 -12.42
CA ILE A 6 -6.27 8.66 -12.00
C ILE A 6 -5.86 9.94 -11.28
N LYS A 7 -6.31 11.09 -11.79
CA LYS A 7 -5.93 12.39 -11.25
C LYS A 7 -7.07 13.38 -11.40
N PHE A 8 -7.24 14.21 -10.38
CA PHE A 8 -8.23 15.27 -10.35
C PHE A 8 -7.54 16.60 -10.04
N THR A 9 -7.69 17.61 -10.88
CA THR A 9 -7.17 18.97 -10.64
C THR A 9 -8.31 20.01 -10.63
N GLU A 10 -7.99 21.30 -10.51
CA GLU A 10 -9.01 22.36 -10.56
C GLU A 10 -9.84 22.36 -11.83
N LYS A 11 -9.20 22.12 -12.98
CA LYS A 11 -9.81 22.31 -14.31
C LYS A 11 -9.71 21.09 -15.20
N THR A 12 -8.96 20.07 -14.79
CA THR A 12 -8.76 18.87 -15.59
C THR A 12 -8.93 17.60 -14.77
N ILE A 13 -9.39 16.56 -15.45
CA ILE A 13 -9.45 15.19 -14.93
C ILE A 13 -8.66 14.29 -15.85
N THR A 14 -7.82 13.45 -15.27
CA THR A 14 -7.15 12.37 -15.98
C THR A 14 -7.87 11.06 -15.70
N LEU A 15 -8.29 10.37 -16.76
CA LEU A 15 -9.05 9.14 -16.73
C LEU A 15 -8.24 8.01 -17.38
N CYS A 16 -8.28 6.81 -16.83
CA CYS A 16 -7.86 5.58 -17.52
C CYS A 16 -9.13 4.91 -18.07
N ALA A 17 -9.14 4.61 -19.37
CA ALA A 17 -10.27 4.00 -20.06
C ALA A 17 -9.83 2.85 -20.97
N ASP A 18 -10.72 1.89 -21.16
CA ASP A 18 -10.47 0.74 -22.04
C ASP A 18 -10.49 1.09 -23.53
N PHE A 19 -11.08 2.22 -23.89
CA PHE A 19 -11.29 2.65 -25.27
C PHE A 19 -10.82 4.10 -25.49
N PRO A 20 -10.28 4.41 -26.68
CA PRO A 20 -9.88 5.77 -27.01
C PRO A 20 -11.08 6.68 -27.14
N LYS A 21 -10.89 7.96 -26.85
CA LYS A 21 -11.85 9.02 -27.17
C LYS A 21 -11.15 10.12 -27.98
N SER A 22 -11.85 10.66 -28.97
CA SER A 22 -11.30 11.73 -29.80
C SER A 22 -11.17 13.01 -29.00
N VAL A 23 -10.07 13.73 -29.19
CA VAL A 23 -9.90 15.09 -28.68
C VAL A 23 -11.01 15.99 -29.23
N GLY A 24 -11.58 16.83 -28.38
CA GLY A 24 -12.74 17.67 -28.69
C GLY A 24 -14.09 17.01 -28.40
N THR A 25 -14.13 15.73 -28.03
CA THR A 25 -15.39 15.07 -27.65
C THR A 25 -15.88 15.56 -26.31
N GLU A 26 -17.13 16.01 -26.25
CA GLU A 26 -17.84 16.27 -24.99
C GLU A 26 -18.24 14.96 -24.32
N ILE A 27 -18.00 14.86 -23.03
CA ILE A 27 -18.29 13.68 -22.24
C ILE A 27 -18.94 14.06 -20.91
N ASP A 28 -19.98 13.31 -20.56
CA ASP A 28 -20.58 13.34 -19.23
C ASP A 28 -19.94 12.25 -18.38
N LEU A 29 -19.07 12.66 -17.47
CA LEU A 29 -18.41 11.78 -16.53
C LEU A 29 -19.27 11.65 -15.27
N LEU A 30 -19.70 10.43 -14.97
CA LEU A 30 -20.34 10.13 -13.69
C LEU A 30 -19.29 9.78 -12.64
N VAL A 31 -18.95 10.74 -11.78
CA VAL A 31 -17.97 10.57 -10.70
C VAL A 31 -18.62 9.83 -9.54
N LYS A 32 -18.11 8.65 -9.20
CA LYS A 32 -18.57 7.88 -8.04
C LYS A 32 -17.95 8.44 -6.76
N LEU A 33 -18.78 8.62 -5.74
CA LEU A 33 -18.36 9.09 -4.43
C LEU A 33 -18.06 7.90 -3.50
N PRO A 34 -17.29 8.13 -2.43
CA PRO A 34 -16.94 7.10 -1.46
C PRO A 34 -18.16 6.54 -0.74
N GLU A 35 -18.03 5.32 -0.24
CA GLU A 35 -19.06 4.71 0.61
C GLU A 35 -19.29 5.53 1.88
N GLY A 36 -20.54 5.62 2.32
CA GLY A 36 -20.95 6.42 3.48
C GLY A 36 -21.42 7.83 3.15
N MET A 37 -21.29 8.29 1.89
CA MET A 37 -21.94 9.52 1.44
C MET A 37 -23.42 9.33 1.11
N ILE A 38 -24.24 10.34 1.38
CA ILE A 38 -25.66 10.39 1.00
C ILE A 38 -25.81 10.33 -0.53
N LEU A 39 -24.93 11.06 -1.21
CA LEU A 39 -24.86 11.09 -2.67
C LEU A 39 -23.87 10.01 -3.12
N ARG A 40 -24.31 9.14 -4.05
CA ARG A 40 -23.47 8.02 -4.54
C ARG A 40 -22.57 8.41 -5.71
N SER A 41 -23.00 9.40 -6.48
CA SER A 41 -22.28 9.89 -7.65
C SER A 41 -22.83 11.23 -8.09
N PHE A 42 -22.01 12.04 -8.76
CA PHE A 42 -22.44 13.28 -9.38
C PHE A 42 -21.95 13.35 -10.84
N PRO A 43 -22.73 13.95 -11.75
CA PRO A 43 -22.30 14.14 -13.13
C PRO A 43 -21.34 15.33 -13.23
N LEU A 44 -20.37 15.20 -14.13
CA LEU A 44 -19.45 16.26 -14.48
C LEU A 44 -19.23 16.27 -15.99
N GLU A 45 -19.54 17.39 -16.61
CA GLU A 45 -19.38 17.57 -18.05
C GLU A 45 -17.98 18.09 -18.35
N GLY A 46 -17.43 17.68 -19.49
CA GLY A 46 -16.13 18.18 -19.93
C GLY A 46 -15.78 17.76 -21.33
N THR A 47 -14.68 18.31 -21.83
CA THR A 47 -14.19 18.04 -23.19
C THR A 47 -12.86 17.33 -23.12
N ILE A 48 -12.70 16.24 -23.87
CA ILE A 48 -11.41 15.55 -23.99
C ILE A 48 -10.38 16.47 -24.65
N THR A 49 -9.27 16.74 -23.96
CA THR A 49 -8.15 17.55 -24.45
C THR A 49 -6.97 16.71 -24.93
N SER A 50 -6.81 15.50 -24.38
CA SER A 50 -5.77 14.55 -24.78
C SER A 50 -6.25 13.11 -24.66
N CYS A 51 -5.68 12.22 -25.47
CA CYS A 51 -5.91 10.78 -25.43
C CYS A 51 -4.64 10.05 -25.87
N GLU A 52 -4.00 9.35 -24.94
CA GLU A 52 -2.75 8.62 -25.18
C GLU A 52 -2.89 7.16 -24.74
N LEU A 53 -2.34 6.23 -25.53
CA LEU A 53 -2.26 4.83 -25.13
C LEU A 53 -1.01 4.64 -24.26
N VAL A 54 -1.21 4.24 -23.01
CA VAL A 54 -0.14 3.90 -22.08
C VAL A 54 -0.13 2.39 -21.87
N SER A 55 1.02 1.76 -22.09
CA SER A 55 1.22 0.32 -21.88
C SER A 55 2.30 0.07 -20.84
N ASN A 56 2.00 -0.75 -19.83
CA ASN A 56 2.95 -1.19 -18.82
C ASN A 56 2.80 -2.69 -18.55
N ASN A 57 3.90 -3.44 -18.66
CA ASN A 57 4.03 -4.85 -18.28
C ASN A 57 2.85 -5.75 -18.70
N GLY A 58 2.39 -5.62 -19.94
CA GLY A 58 1.33 -6.45 -20.53
C GLY A 58 -0.11 -5.92 -20.31
N SER A 59 -0.27 -4.82 -19.58
CA SER A 59 -1.53 -4.06 -19.51
C SER A 59 -1.43 -2.79 -20.36
N SER A 60 -2.54 -2.37 -20.96
CA SER A 60 -2.62 -1.10 -21.69
C SER A 60 -3.94 -0.41 -21.38
N CYS A 61 -3.90 0.90 -21.14
CA CYS A 61 -5.11 1.71 -21.09
C CYS A 61 -4.92 3.04 -21.80
N TYR A 62 -6.04 3.62 -22.23
CA TYR A 62 -6.07 4.96 -22.77
C TYR A 62 -6.15 5.96 -21.62
N VAL A 63 -5.11 6.76 -21.48
CA VAL A 63 -5.08 7.90 -20.57
C VAL A 63 -5.70 9.08 -21.30
N LEU A 64 -6.87 9.50 -20.82
CA LEU A 64 -7.63 10.61 -21.35
C LEU A 64 -7.48 11.80 -20.40
N GLU A 65 -7.18 12.97 -20.95
CA GLU A 65 -7.31 14.23 -20.20
C GLU A 65 -8.61 14.91 -20.63
N MET A 66 -9.41 15.31 -19.65
CA MET A 66 -10.67 16.01 -19.83
C MET A 66 -10.57 17.38 -19.16
N LYS A 67 -10.86 18.44 -19.90
CA LYS A 67 -11.10 19.76 -19.33
C LYS A 67 -12.53 19.83 -18.81
N ILE A 68 -12.69 20.20 -17.55
CA ILE A 68 -13.98 20.35 -16.89
C ILE A 68 -14.71 21.55 -17.50
N GLY A 69 -15.98 21.35 -17.87
CA GLY A 69 -16.87 22.39 -18.38
C GLY A 69 -17.43 23.28 -17.26
N ASP A 70 -18.54 23.95 -17.54
CA ASP A 70 -19.23 24.74 -16.52
C ASP A 70 -19.86 23.82 -15.48
N VAL A 71 -19.53 24.05 -14.22
CA VAL A 71 -20.00 23.24 -13.10
C VAL A 71 -21.04 24.03 -12.32
N SER A 72 -22.16 23.38 -11.96
CA SER A 72 -23.15 24.04 -11.11
C SER A 72 -22.54 24.38 -9.73
N PRO A 73 -22.97 25.46 -9.05
CA PRO A 73 -22.41 25.84 -7.75
C PRO A 73 -22.51 24.77 -6.66
N LEU A 74 -23.50 23.86 -6.77
CA LEU A 74 -23.62 22.71 -5.89
C LEU A 74 -22.53 21.66 -6.21
N ASN A 75 -22.35 21.34 -7.49
CA ASN A 75 -21.34 20.38 -7.92
C ASN A 75 -19.92 20.91 -7.66
N GLU A 76 -19.69 22.22 -7.73
CA GLU A 76 -18.40 22.82 -7.37
C GLU A 76 -18.00 22.50 -5.92
N LYS A 77 -18.94 22.64 -4.97
CA LYS A 77 -18.69 22.31 -3.56
C LYS A 77 -18.43 20.82 -3.35
N ILE A 78 -19.19 19.97 -4.06
CA ILE A 78 -18.98 18.52 -4.02
C ILE A 78 -17.60 18.18 -4.59
N LEU A 79 -17.19 18.87 -5.66
CA LEU A 79 -15.91 18.70 -6.32
C LEU A 79 -14.74 19.07 -5.41
N GLU A 80 -14.86 20.20 -4.72
CA GLU A 80 -13.86 20.68 -3.76
C GLU A 80 -13.70 19.68 -2.60
N ALA A 81 -14.81 19.26 -1.98
CA ALA A 81 -14.76 18.26 -0.92
C ALA A 81 -14.22 16.90 -1.40
N TYR A 82 -14.49 16.52 -2.65
CA TYR A 82 -13.98 15.27 -3.23
C TYR A 82 -12.47 15.34 -3.51
N LYS A 83 -11.93 16.51 -3.91
CA LYS A 83 -10.48 16.71 -4.06
C LYS A 83 -9.76 16.55 -2.72
N ASP A 84 -10.24 17.23 -1.68
CA ASP A 84 -9.70 17.09 -0.32
C ASP A 84 -9.71 15.64 0.16
N TYR A 85 -10.78 14.90 -0.18
CA TYR A 85 -10.86 13.47 0.12
C TYR A 85 -9.78 12.67 -0.62
N LEU A 86 -9.57 12.91 -1.92
CA LEU A 86 -8.55 12.19 -2.70
C LEU A 86 -7.14 12.45 -2.17
N GLU A 87 -6.80 13.70 -1.84
CA GLU A 87 -5.50 14.05 -1.26
C GLU A 87 -5.27 13.34 0.08
N ARG A 88 -6.29 13.33 0.96
CA ARG A 88 -6.21 12.61 2.24
C ARG A 88 -6.09 11.10 2.06
N LYS A 89 -6.75 10.55 1.05
CA LYS A 89 -6.67 9.13 0.73
C LYS A 89 -5.26 8.74 0.27
N GLU A 90 -4.63 9.56 -0.57
CA GLU A 90 -3.25 9.37 -1.01
C GLU A 90 -2.28 9.35 0.18
N ILE A 91 -2.37 10.34 1.07
CA ILE A 91 -1.58 10.38 2.31
C ILE A 91 -1.82 9.12 3.17
N LEU A 92 -3.07 8.67 3.28
CA LEU A 92 -3.40 7.47 4.05
C LEU A 92 -2.78 6.21 3.42
N ASP A 93 -2.75 6.13 2.10
CA ASP A 93 -2.17 5.01 1.37
C ASP A 93 -0.63 4.99 1.50
N GLU A 94 0.04 6.15 1.52
CA GLU A 94 1.47 6.26 1.87
C GLU A 94 1.74 5.76 3.30
N ILE A 95 0.94 6.21 4.28
CA ILE A 95 1.07 5.77 5.69
C ILE A 95 0.89 4.25 5.82
N LYS A 96 -0.01 3.65 5.04
CA LYS A 96 -0.19 2.18 5.04
C LYS A 96 1.05 1.47 4.50
N ILE A 97 1.66 1.97 3.43
CA ILE A 97 2.89 1.40 2.87
C ILE A 97 3.99 1.44 3.94
N ASP A 98 4.18 2.58 4.60
CA ASP A 98 5.17 2.73 5.67
C ASP A 98 4.89 1.81 6.85
N PHE A 99 3.63 1.68 7.25
CA PHE A 99 3.23 0.77 8.33
C PHE A 99 3.53 -0.69 7.99
N LEU A 100 3.29 -1.11 6.74
CA LEU A 100 3.63 -2.46 6.27
C LEU A 100 5.13 -2.70 6.31
N ALA A 101 5.94 -1.75 5.82
CA ALA A 101 7.40 -1.85 5.89
C ALA A 101 7.90 -1.94 7.34
N LEU A 102 7.34 -1.13 8.25
CA LEU A 102 7.68 -1.19 9.67
C LEU A 102 7.32 -2.54 10.29
N LYS A 103 6.14 -3.08 9.94
CA LYS A 103 5.70 -4.39 10.41
C LYS A 103 6.68 -5.50 9.99
N GLU A 104 7.13 -5.49 8.74
CA GLU A 104 8.15 -6.45 8.25
C GLU A 104 9.46 -6.35 9.04
N VAL A 105 9.90 -5.12 9.36
CA VAL A 105 11.08 -4.92 10.21
C VAL A 105 10.91 -5.53 11.60
N PHE A 106 9.74 -5.32 12.24
CA PHE A 106 9.45 -5.91 13.54
C PHE A 106 9.38 -7.43 13.51
N GLU A 107 8.80 -8.01 12.47
CA GLU A 107 8.78 -9.47 12.26
C GLU A 107 10.21 -10.01 12.12
N GLY A 108 11.06 -9.33 11.35
CA GLY A 108 12.49 -9.68 11.23
C GLY A 108 13.26 -9.55 12.55
N PHE A 109 12.94 -8.56 13.38
CA PHE A 109 13.53 -8.41 14.71
C PHE A 109 13.09 -9.52 15.66
N ALA A 110 11.80 -9.88 15.66
CA ALA A 110 11.27 -10.96 16.47
C ALA A 110 11.94 -12.31 16.14
N GLU A 111 12.18 -12.58 14.85
CA GLU A 111 12.89 -13.79 14.41
C GLU A 111 14.35 -13.81 14.91
N LYS A 112 15.07 -12.68 14.80
CA LYS A 112 16.43 -12.58 15.34
C LYS A 112 16.47 -12.80 16.86
N LEU A 113 15.51 -12.26 17.61
CA LEU A 113 15.40 -12.52 19.05
C LEU A 113 15.16 -14.00 19.36
N ARG A 114 14.32 -14.67 18.56
CA ARG A 114 14.07 -16.10 18.69
C ARG A 114 15.35 -16.92 18.47
N GLN A 115 16.12 -16.58 17.44
CA GLN A 115 17.41 -17.21 17.13
C GLN A 115 18.43 -16.97 18.25
N LEU A 116 18.54 -15.75 18.75
CA LEU A 116 19.42 -15.42 19.88
C LEU A 116 19.06 -16.23 21.13
N ARG A 117 17.76 -16.34 21.44
CA ARG A 117 17.29 -17.15 22.57
C ARG A 117 17.70 -18.61 22.42
N MET A 118 17.51 -19.19 21.24
CA MET A 118 17.91 -20.57 20.95
C MET A 118 19.41 -20.78 21.12
N ALA A 119 20.23 -19.88 20.58
CA ALA A 119 21.69 -19.93 20.71
C ALA A 119 22.16 -19.83 22.17
N ALA A 120 21.53 -18.95 22.95
CA ALA A 120 21.81 -18.82 24.38
C ALA A 120 21.44 -20.11 25.16
N GLU A 121 20.35 -20.76 24.77
CA GLU A 121 19.88 -22.00 25.40
C GLU A 121 20.82 -23.18 25.09
N GLU A 122 21.30 -23.26 23.85
CA GLU A 122 22.33 -24.22 23.43
C GLU A 122 23.64 -24.00 24.18
N ALA A 123 24.12 -22.76 24.26
CA ALA A 123 25.33 -22.42 25.02
C ALA A 123 25.21 -22.82 26.50
N ARG A 124 24.05 -22.56 27.12
CA ARG A 124 23.78 -22.96 28.51
C ARG A 124 23.83 -24.49 28.67
N ASN A 125 23.21 -25.23 27.76
CA ASN A 125 23.19 -26.69 27.81
C ASN A 125 24.58 -27.28 27.63
N ASN A 126 25.39 -26.72 26.73
CA ASN A 126 26.78 -27.11 26.52
C ASN A 126 27.62 -26.90 27.80
N VAL A 127 27.53 -25.72 28.43
CA VAL A 127 28.23 -25.43 29.69
C VAL A 127 27.83 -26.43 30.78
N LYS A 128 26.52 -26.72 30.93
CA LYS A 128 26.03 -27.71 31.90
C LYS A 128 26.61 -29.10 31.62
N GLY A 129 26.61 -29.54 30.36
CA GLY A 129 27.19 -30.83 29.96
C GLY A 129 28.68 -30.92 30.28
N THR A 130 29.46 -29.87 29.98
CA THR A 130 30.89 -29.81 30.30
C THR A 130 31.13 -29.91 31.81
N LEU A 131 30.35 -29.21 32.62
CA LEU A 131 30.47 -29.26 34.09
C LEU A 131 30.14 -30.66 34.64
N GLU A 132 29.13 -31.34 34.11
CA GLU A 132 28.80 -32.71 34.51
C GLU A 132 29.92 -33.70 34.16
N LEU A 133 30.56 -33.56 32.99
CA LEU A 133 31.70 -34.37 32.59
C LEU A 133 32.89 -34.17 33.54
N LEU A 134 33.25 -32.92 33.84
CA LEU A 134 34.32 -32.58 34.80
C LEU A 134 34.03 -33.12 36.21
N ARG A 135 32.77 -33.07 36.65
CA ARG A 135 32.38 -33.62 37.94
C ARG A 135 32.59 -35.14 37.97
N ARG A 136 32.17 -35.86 36.93
CA ARG A 136 32.33 -37.33 36.84
C ARG A 136 33.79 -37.74 36.83
N THR A 137 34.65 -37.05 36.08
CA THR A 137 36.09 -37.33 36.04
C THR A 137 36.78 -37.04 37.37
N SER A 138 36.35 -36.02 38.12
CA SER A 138 36.86 -35.74 39.47
C SER A 138 36.44 -36.77 40.53
N SER A 139 35.24 -37.36 40.40
CA SER A 139 34.72 -38.37 41.34
C SER A 139 35.16 -39.81 41.05
N GLY A 140 35.62 -40.10 39.83
CA GLY A 140 36.12 -41.43 39.42
C GLY A 140 37.56 -41.75 39.84
N GLY A 141 38.28 -40.79 40.46
CA GLY A 141 39.69 -40.91 40.83
C GLY A 141 40.00 -41.59 42.17
N LYS A 142 39.04 -42.27 42.81
CA LYS A 142 39.32 -43.10 44.00
C LYS A 142 39.45 -44.57 43.59
N THR A 143 40.55 -44.92 42.92
CA THR A 143 40.96 -46.32 42.78
C THR A 143 41.74 -46.68 44.04
N THR A 144 41.11 -47.45 44.92
CA THR A 144 41.76 -48.07 46.08
C THR A 144 42.82 -49.05 45.56
N ILE A 145 44.09 -48.76 45.79
CA ILE A 145 45.19 -49.69 45.55
C ILE A 145 45.21 -50.65 46.75
N HIS A 146 44.85 -51.92 46.51
CA HIS A 146 45.09 -53.03 47.43
C HIS A 146 46.46 -53.64 47.15
#